data_AF-A0AAD4W9A4-F1
#
_entry.id   AF-A0AAD4W9A4-F1
#
_cell.length_a   1.000
_cell.length_b   1.000
_cell.length_c   1.000
_cell.angle_alpha   90.00
_cell.angle_beta   90.00
_cell.angle_gamma   90.00
#
_symmetry.space_group_name_H-M   'P 1'
#
loop_
_entity.id
_entity.type
_entity.pdbx_description
1 polymer ?
#
loop_
_entity_poly.entity_id
_entity_poly.type
_entity_poly.pdbx_seq_one_letter_code
_entity_poly.pdbx_strand_id
1 'polypeptide(L)'
;MEAPSSLKTLCRYVETTLVPQDKTLNFTIDKEVFGLERDTFVLPEDITQFAGMEEIGATVVAVYMRYLHDLLKQANICSMVGFIDPATVSANSGTIADRSRLVAARLQKTDGEQIFMMPYNPGRHWILLIVRAKRETVYFLDPLPRNRVVDEEGKNIVNGL
;
A
#
# COMPACT_ATOMS: atom_id res chain seq x y z
N MET A 1 -19.54 17.61 -4.47
CA MET A 1 -18.27 18.34 -4.27
C MET A 1 -17.50 18.23 -5.57
N GLU A 2 -17.03 19.34 -6.15
CA GLU A 2 -16.25 19.26 -7.40
C GLU A 2 -14.88 18.64 -7.14
N ALA A 3 -14.39 17.81 -8.07
CA ALA A 3 -13.05 17.24 -8.00
C ALA A 3 -11.98 18.36 -8.05
N PRO A 4 -10.89 18.27 -7.25
CA PRO A 4 -9.75 19.16 -7.35
C PRO A 4 -9.21 19.27 -8.79
N SER A 5 -8.65 20.44 -9.14
CA SER A 5 -8.11 20.72 -10.48
C SER A 5 -7.02 19.74 -10.92
N SER A 6 -6.24 19.22 -9.97
CA SER A 6 -5.24 18.17 -10.20
C SER A 6 -5.89 16.87 -10.67
N LEU A 7 -6.99 16.43 -10.04
CA LEU A 7 -7.72 15.24 -10.46
C LEU A 7 -8.38 15.43 -11.82
N LYS A 8 -8.97 16.61 -12.09
CA LYS A 8 -9.51 16.95 -13.41
C LYS A 8 -8.43 16.88 -14.51
N THR A 9 -7.22 17.33 -14.21
CA THR A 9 -6.08 17.26 -15.15
C THR A 9 -5.66 15.81 -15.40
N LEU A 10 -5.64 14.99 -14.35
CA LEU A 10 -5.31 13.57 -14.44
C LEU A 10 -6.35 12.81 -15.28
N CYS A 11 -7.65 13.03 -15.06
CA CYS A 11 -8.71 12.45 -15.91
C CYS A 11 -8.54 12.86 -17.38
N ARG A 12 -8.28 14.14 -17.65
CA ARG A 12 -8.04 14.62 -19.01
C ARG A 12 -6.83 13.93 -19.65
N TYR A 13 -5.76 13.68 -18.89
CA TYR A 13 -4.62 12.93 -19.41
C TYR A 13 -5.00 11.50 -19.79
N VAL A 14 -5.80 10.81 -18.96
CA VAL A 14 -6.32 9.48 -19.28
C VAL A 14 -7.11 9.50 -20.59
N GLU A 15 -8.11 10.39 -20.69
CA GLU A 15 -9.04 10.48 -21.82
C GLU A 15 -8.34 10.88 -23.14
N THR A 16 -7.39 11.81 -23.07
CA THR A 16 -6.76 12.38 -24.27
C THR A 16 -5.47 11.66 -24.69
N THR A 17 -4.87 10.88 -23.79
CA THR A 17 -3.57 10.25 -24.03
C THR A 17 -3.58 8.74 -23.80
N LEU A 18 -3.99 8.26 -22.62
CA LEU A 18 -3.86 6.84 -22.31
C LEU A 18 -4.84 5.96 -23.08
N VAL A 19 -6.13 6.31 -23.04
CA VAL A 19 -7.19 5.55 -23.71
C VAL A 19 -7.01 5.54 -25.25
N PRO A 20 -6.79 6.67 -25.94
CA PRO A 20 -6.66 6.66 -27.40
C PRO A 20 -5.43 5.90 -27.91
N GLN A 21 -4.41 5.75 -27.06
CA GLN A 21 -3.16 5.08 -27.42
C GLN A 21 -3.07 3.64 -26.88
N ASP A 22 -4.14 3.16 -26.22
CA ASP A 22 -4.17 1.84 -25.55
C ASP A 22 -2.97 1.64 -24.61
N LYS A 23 -2.62 2.69 -23.85
CA LYS A 23 -1.43 2.71 -23.00
C LYS A 23 -1.74 2.39 -21.55
N THR A 24 -0.93 1.48 -21.01
CA THR A 24 -0.82 1.21 -19.57
C THR A 24 0.41 1.93 -19.00
N LEU A 25 0.33 2.36 -17.75
CA LEU A 25 1.48 2.92 -17.04
C LEU A 25 2.21 1.79 -16.33
N ASN A 26 3.41 1.46 -16.80
CA ASN A 26 4.21 0.35 -16.25
C ASN A 26 5.21 0.86 -15.22
N PHE A 27 5.39 0.11 -14.14
CA PHE A 27 6.26 0.44 -13.03
C PHE A 27 7.05 -0.80 -12.60
N THR A 28 8.32 -0.61 -12.30
CA THR A 28 9.13 -1.59 -11.56
C THR A 28 9.15 -1.21 -10.09
N ILE A 29 8.81 -2.17 -9.23
CA ILE A 29 8.93 -2.05 -7.78
C ILE A 29 10.20 -2.77 -7.37
N ASP A 30 11.20 -1.99 -6.97
CA ASP A 30 12.50 -2.52 -6.54
C ASP A 30 12.36 -3.37 -5.28
N LYS A 31 13.26 -4.35 -5.13
CA LYS A 31 13.29 -5.28 -3.99
C LYS A 31 13.34 -4.55 -2.65
N GLU A 32 13.95 -3.37 -2.58
CA GLU A 32 14.10 -2.58 -1.37
C GLU A 32 12.75 -2.09 -0.82
N VAL A 33 11.74 -1.87 -1.70
CA VAL A 33 10.43 -1.34 -1.32
C VAL A 33 9.65 -2.36 -0.48
N PHE A 34 9.47 -3.59 -0.97
CA PHE A 34 8.65 -4.61 -0.30
C PHE A 34 9.39 -5.91 0.07
N GLY A 35 10.69 -6.01 -0.23
CA GLY A 35 11.49 -7.21 -0.01
C GLY A 35 11.45 -8.21 -1.19
N LEU A 36 10.71 -7.88 -2.25
CA LEU A 36 10.58 -8.62 -3.51
C LEU A 36 10.54 -7.62 -4.66
N GLU A 37 11.32 -7.89 -5.70
CA GLU A 37 11.25 -7.13 -6.95
C GLU A 37 10.10 -7.64 -7.80
N ARG A 38 9.29 -6.73 -8.37
CA ARG A 38 8.23 -7.09 -9.32
C ARG A 38 7.87 -5.93 -10.23
N ASP A 39 7.47 -6.25 -11.44
CA ASP A 39 6.80 -5.30 -12.31
C ASP A 39 5.31 -5.24 -11.98
N THR A 40 4.72 -4.08 -12.23
CA THR A 40 3.29 -3.83 -12.08
C THR A 40 2.85 -2.76 -13.06
N PHE A 41 1.55 -2.54 -13.16
CA PHE A 41 0.99 -1.54 -14.06
C PHE A 41 -0.25 -0.90 -13.45
N VAL A 42 -0.53 0.33 -13.86
CA VAL A 42 -1.75 1.07 -13.56
C VAL A 42 -2.51 1.26 -14.86
N LEU A 43 -3.77 0.85 -14.85
CA LEU A 43 -4.69 0.96 -15.97
C LEU A 43 -5.34 2.35 -16.01
N PRO A 44 -5.83 2.81 -17.18
CA PRO A 44 -6.73 3.96 -17.28
C PRO A 44 -7.88 3.94 -16.26
N GLU A 45 -8.47 2.77 -16.04
CA GLU A 45 -9.60 2.56 -15.12
C GLU A 45 -9.20 2.80 -13.66
N ASP A 46 -8.02 2.35 -13.25
CA ASP A 46 -7.51 2.59 -11.90
C ASP A 46 -7.41 4.10 -11.60
N ILE A 47 -7.03 4.88 -12.61
CA ILE A 47 -6.88 6.33 -12.50
C ILE A 47 -8.23 7.03 -12.45
N THR A 48 -9.18 6.63 -13.32
CA THR A 48 -10.51 7.23 -13.33
C THR A 48 -11.28 6.89 -12.06
N GLN A 49 -11.15 5.67 -11.53
CA GLN A 49 -11.69 5.28 -10.23
C GLN A 49 -11.11 6.11 -9.09
N PHE A 50 -9.77 6.25 -9.04
CA PHE A 50 -9.11 7.11 -8.06
C PHE A 50 -9.60 8.56 -8.13
N ALA A 51 -9.68 9.13 -9.34
CA ALA A 51 -10.14 10.50 -9.53
C ALA A 51 -11.65 10.68 -9.26
N GLY A 52 -12.44 9.62 -9.44
CA GLY A 52 -13.86 9.53 -9.15
C GLY A 52 -14.20 9.34 -7.66
N MET A 53 -13.18 9.25 -6.79
CA MET A 53 -13.34 8.95 -5.36
C MET A 53 -13.94 7.56 -5.10
N GLU A 54 -13.69 6.61 -6.01
CA GLU A 54 -14.02 5.20 -5.82
C GLU A 54 -12.96 4.49 -4.95
N GLU A 55 -13.19 3.19 -4.69
CA GLU A 55 -12.24 2.39 -3.92
C GLU A 55 -10.90 2.28 -4.66
N ILE A 56 -9.82 2.62 -3.97
CA ILE A 56 -8.47 2.56 -4.52
C ILE A 56 -7.98 1.12 -4.53
N GLY A 57 -7.55 0.61 -5.69
CA GLY A 57 -6.96 -0.72 -5.80
C GLY A 57 -5.60 -0.84 -5.10
N ALA A 58 -5.27 -2.05 -4.63
CA ALA A 58 -3.99 -2.33 -3.96
C ALA A 58 -2.76 -1.98 -4.81
N THR A 59 -2.86 -2.11 -6.14
CA THR A 59 -1.79 -1.74 -7.08
C THR A 59 -1.49 -0.24 -7.05
N VAL A 60 -2.52 0.61 -7.03
CA VAL A 60 -2.36 2.06 -6.94
C VAL A 60 -1.68 2.45 -5.63
N VAL A 61 -2.09 1.83 -4.51
CA VAL A 61 -1.44 2.01 -3.20
C VAL A 61 0.03 1.58 -3.26
N ALA A 62 0.33 0.42 -3.85
CA ALA A 62 1.69 -0.09 -3.99
C ALA A 62 2.60 0.84 -4.82
N VAL A 63 2.10 1.37 -5.94
CA VAL A 63 2.83 2.34 -6.77
C VAL A 63 3.09 3.64 -6.01
N TYR A 64 2.13 4.11 -5.21
CA TYR A 64 2.34 5.28 -4.35
C TYR A 64 3.39 5.01 -3.27
N MET A 65 3.39 3.83 -2.64
CA MET A 65 4.42 3.45 -1.68
C MET A 65 5.82 3.36 -2.30
N ARG A 66 5.92 2.89 -3.56
CA ARG A 66 7.17 2.94 -4.33
C ARG A 66 7.66 4.38 -4.53
N TYR A 67 6.75 5.31 -4.82
CA TYR A 67 7.10 6.75 -4.86
C TYR A 67 7.53 7.29 -3.48
N LEU A 68 6.85 6.92 -2.40
CA LEU A 68 7.25 7.31 -1.04
C LEU A 68 8.65 6.78 -0.68
N HIS A 69 8.97 5.54 -1.05
CA HIS A 69 10.30 4.98 -0.85
C HIS A 69 11.38 5.82 -1.55
N ASP A 70 11.14 6.27 -2.80
CA ASP A 70 12.09 7.15 -3.50
C ASP A 70 12.30 8.47 -2.77
N LEU A 71 11.25 9.07 -2.21
CA LEU A 71 11.37 10.28 -1.39
C LEU A 71 12.19 10.03 -0.12
N LEU A 72 11.98 8.90 0.57
CA LEU A 72 12.76 8.53 1.74
C LEU A 72 14.25 8.30 1.41
N LYS A 73 14.53 7.71 0.24
CA LYS A 73 15.89 7.54 -0.28
C LYS A 73 16.54 8.89 -0.55
N GLN A 74 15.84 9.81 -1.20
CA GLN A 74 16.32 11.18 -1.42
C GLN A 74 16.58 11.93 -0.11
N ALA A 75 15.76 11.70 0.90
CA ALA A 75 15.92 12.28 2.24
C ALA A 75 16.92 11.52 3.14
N ASN A 76 17.56 10.45 2.65
CA ASN A 76 18.50 9.62 3.40
C ASN A 76 17.95 9.03 4.71
N ILE A 77 16.66 8.69 4.73
CA ILE A 77 15.94 8.11 5.87
C ILE A 77 15.23 6.79 5.53
N CYS A 78 15.59 6.15 4.41
CA CYS A 78 15.04 4.84 4.02
C CYS A 78 15.32 3.74 5.05
N SER A 79 16.38 3.88 5.85
CA SER A 79 16.66 2.96 6.95
C SER A 79 15.68 3.07 8.12
N MET A 80 14.83 4.10 8.19
CA MET A 80 13.88 4.30 9.30
C MET A 80 12.50 3.72 9.00
N VAL A 81 12.12 3.61 7.72
CA VAL A 81 10.76 3.24 7.30
C VAL A 81 10.81 2.11 6.30
N GLY A 82 10.17 0.99 6.65
CA GLY A 82 9.92 -0.12 5.76
C GLY A 82 8.46 -0.15 5.28
N PHE A 83 8.22 -0.87 4.20
CA PHE A 83 6.88 -1.04 3.63
C PHE A 83 6.53 -2.52 3.49
N ILE A 84 5.24 -2.82 3.63
CA ILE A 84 4.64 -4.14 3.40
C ILE A 84 3.67 -4.03 2.22
N ASP A 85 3.77 -4.96 1.28
CA ASP A 85 3.00 -4.93 0.04
C ASP A 85 1.49 -5.14 0.32
N PRO A 86 0.62 -4.16 0.03
CA PRO A 86 -0.82 -4.27 0.31
C PRO A 86 -1.48 -5.45 -0.41
N ALA A 87 -0.95 -5.88 -1.57
CA ALA A 87 -1.46 -7.02 -2.33
C ALA A 87 -1.17 -8.36 -1.64
N THR A 88 -0.28 -8.39 -0.65
CA THR A 88 0.08 -9.62 0.08
C THR A 88 -0.63 -9.76 1.43
N VAL A 89 -1.18 -8.67 1.97
CA VAL A 89 -1.75 -8.65 3.32
C VAL A 89 -3.25 -8.41 3.38
N SER A 90 -3.88 -7.90 2.31
CA SER A 90 -5.30 -7.56 2.29
C SER A 90 -6.22 -8.79 2.19
N ALA A 91 -7.51 -8.59 2.42
CA ALA A 91 -8.53 -9.61 2.21
C ALA A 91 -8.45 -10.15 0.78
N ASN A 92 -8.59 -11.47 0.64
CA ASN A 92 -8.41 -12.26 -0.59
C ASN A 92 -6.96 -12.62 -0.96
N SER A 93 -5.96 -12.20 -0.19
CA SER A 93 -4.56 -12.62 -0.40
C SER A 93 -4.24 -13.90 0.38
N GLY A 94 -4.39 -15.07 -0.24
CA GLY A 94 -4.01 -16.36 0.36
C GLY A 94 -4.69 -16.67 1.71
N THR A 95 -4.11 -17.59 2.48
CA THR A 95 -4.59 -17.90 3.84
C THR A 95 -4.04 -16.91 4.87
N ILE A 96 -4.66 -16.80 6.04
CA ILE A 96 -4.14 -15.98 7.16
C ILE A 96 -2.68 -16.36 7.47
N ALA A 97 -2.36 -17.65 7.50
CA ALA A 97 -1.02 -18.16 7.78
C ALA A 97 0.00 -17.74 6.70
N ASP A 98 -0.39 -17.74 5.42
CA ASP A 98 0.48 -17.25 4.34
C ASP A 98 0.79 -15.77 4.52
N ARG A 99 -0.22 -14.96 4.85
CA ARG A 99 -0.04 -13.52 5.07
C ARG A 99 0.84 -13.24 6.29
N SER A 100 0.59 -13.90 7.43
CA SER A 100 1.45 -13.80 8.62
C SER A 100 2.90 -14.14 8.29
N ARG A 101 3.14 -15.21 7.54
CA ARG A 101 4.49 -15.62 7.12
C ARG A 101 5.16 -14.59 6.23
N LEU A 102 4.43 -13.97 5.30
CA LEU A 102 4.97 -12.91 4.43
C LEU A 102 5.34 -11.65 5.22
N VAL A 103 4.49 -11.25 6.17
CA VAL A 103 4.77 -10.14 7.09
C VAL A 103 6.01 -10.46 7.93
N ALA A 104 6.07 -11.64 8.55
CA ALA A 104 7.22 -12.08 9.34
C ALA A 104 8.52 -12.05 8.53
N ALA A 105 8.51 -12.61 7.32
CA ALA A 105 9.66 -12.63 6.43
C ALA A 105 10.13 -11.22 6.02
N ARG A 106 9.22 -10.25 5.96
CA ARG A 106 9.57 -8.85 5.70
C ARG A 106 10.20 -8.17 6.91
N LEU A 107 9.67 -8.44 8.12
CA LEU A 107 10.14 -7.83 9.37
C LEU A 107 11.49 -8.40 9.84
N GLN A 108 11.76 -9.69 9.63
CA GLN A 108 13.00 -10.36 10.05
C GLN A 108 14.27 -9.83 9.36
N LYS A 109 14.16 -9.15 8.23
CA LYS A 109 15.30 -8.68 7.43
C LYS A 109 15.85 -7.31 7.90
N THR A 110 15.57 -6.91 9.13
CA THR A 110 15.74 -5.53 9.60
C THR A 110 16.53 -5.48 10.91
N ASP A 111 17.15 -4.35 11.21
CA ASP A 111 17.87 -4.11 12.47
C ASP A 111 16.94 -3.91 13.69
N GLY A 112 15.63 -3.95 13.46
CA GLY A 112 14.58 -3.86 14.47
C GLY A 112 14.14 -2.45 14.86
N GLU A 113 14.87 -1.39 14.47
CA GLU A 113 14.47 -0.01 14.81
C GLU A 113 13.48 0.61 13.80
N GLN A 114 13.36 -0.02 12.62
CA GLN A 114 12.45 0.38 11.55
C GLN A 114 10.98 0.35 11.98
N ILE A 115 10.22 1.33 11.46
CA ILE A 115 8.76 1.29 11.44
C ILE A 115 8.28 0.74 10.11
N PHE A 116 7.33 -0.19 10.12
CA PHE A 116 6.74 -0.75 8.91
C PHE A 116 5.36 -0.18 8.67
N MET A 117 5.18 0.43 7.51
CA MET A 117 3.88 0.88 7.02
C MET A 117 3.21 -0.27 6.28
N MET A 118 2.05 -0.71 6.79
CA MET A 118 1.27 -1.83 6.25
C MET A 118 -0.16 -1.36 5.98
N PRO A 119 -0.46 -0.88 4.76
CA PRO A 119 -1.84 -0.67 4.35
C PRO A 119 -2.55 -2.01 4.30
N TYR A 120 -3.72 -2.07 4.92
CA TYR A 120 -4.53 -3.28 4.99
C TYR A 120 -5.96 -2.93 4.59
N ASN A 121 -6.54 -3.76 3.72
CA ASN A 121 -7.94 -3.67 3.35
C ASN A 121 -8.63 -5.00 3.67
N PRO A 122 -9.46 -5.08 4.73
CA PRO A 122 -10.24 -6.28 5.05
C PRO A 122 -11.45 -6.50 4.11
N GLY A 123 -11.66 -5.62 3.14
CA GLY A 123 -12.72 -5.80 2.14
C GLY A 123 -12.89 -4.57 1.27
N ARG A 124 -13.47 -3.50 1.85
CA ARG A 124 -13.79 -2.24 1.13
C ARG A 124 -13.34 -0.98 1.88
N HIS A 125 -12.32 -1.10 2.73
CA HIS A 125 -11.91 -0.01 3.61
C HIS A 125 -10.41 -0.08 3.89
N TRP A 126 -9.67 0.92 3.42
CA TRP A 126 -8.25 1.01 3.71
C TRP A 126 -7.99 1.55 5.11
N ILE A 127 -7.20 0.79 5.86
CA ILE A 127 -6.59 1.22 7.12
C ILE A 127 -5.07 1.17 6.98
N LEU A 128 -4.37 1.87 7.87
CA LEU A 128 -2.91 1.77 7.98
C LEU A 128 -2.54 1.15 9.33
N LEU A 129 -1.81 0.04 9.26
CA LEU A 129 -1.14 -0.56 10.40
C LEU A 129 0.32 -0.11 10.39
N ILE A 130 0.81 0.38 11.53
CA ILE A 130 2.22 0.73 11.73
C ILE A 130 2.83 -0.32 12.67
N VAL A 131 3.69 -1.17 12.13
CA VAL A 131 4.30 -2.28 12.86
C VAL A 131 5.68 -1.89 13.36
N ARG A 132 5.91 -2.01 14.68
CA ARG A 132 7.22 -1.88 15.31
C ARG A 132 7.63 -3.22 15.89
N ALA A 133 8.26 -4.06 15.07
CA ALA A 133 8.57 -5.45 15.42
C ALA A 133 9.35 -5.58 16.73
N LYS A 134 10.45 -4.83 16.91
CA LYS A 134 11.27 -4.87 18.13
C LYS A 134 10.54 -4.41 19.39
N ARG A 135 9.51 -3.57 19.25
CA ARG A 135 8.70 -3.09 20.36
C ARG A 135 7.43 -3.92 20.57
N GLU A 136 7.21 -4.94 19.74
CA GLU A 136 6.01 -5.77 19.75
C GLU A 136 4.72 -4.92 19.77
N THR A 137 4.76 -3.78 19.06
CA THR A 137 3.68 -2.78 19.08
C THR A 137 3.17 -2.56 17.67
N VAL A 138 1.84 -2.56 17.52
CA VAL A 138 1.17 -2.15 16.29
C VAL A 138 0.22 -1.01 16.57
N TYR A 139 0.41 0.08 15.82
CA TYR A 139 -0.52 1.20 15.81
C TYR A 139 -1.51 1.04 14.68
N PHE A 140 -2.74 1.46 14.92
CA PHE A 140 -3.84 1.38 13.99
C PHE A 140 -4.33 2.78 13.67
N LEU A 141 -4.42 3.10 12.37
CA LEU A 141 -4.94 4.36 11.87
C LEU A 141 -6.11 4.09 10.93
N ASP A 142 -7.29 4.56 11.34
CA ASP A 142 -8.54 4.46 10.58
C ASP A 142 -9.04 5.87 10.27
N PRO A 143 -9.20 6.24 8.98
CA PRO A 143 -9.69 7.57 8.62
C PRO A 143 -11.19 7.75 8.85
N LEU A 144 -11.96 6.68 9.09
CA LEU A 144 -13.39 6.80 9.35
C LEU A 144 -13.68 7.29 10.77
N PRO A 145 -14.73 8.10 10.95
CA PRO A 145 -15.15 8.53 12.28
C PRO A 145 -15.62 7.31 13.09
N ARG A 146 -15.32 7.34 14.41
CA ARG A 146 -15.62 6.39 15.52
C ARG A 146 -14.40 5.58 15.98
N ASN A 147 -14.43 5.16 17.25
CA ASN A 147 -13.47 4.22 17.85
C ASN A 147 -13.66 2.83 17.23
N ARG A 148 -13.16 2.64 16.02
CA ARG A 148 -13.06 1.33 15.38
C ARG A 148 -11.84 0.60 15.91
N VAL A 149 -11.91 -0.72 15.88
CA VAL A 149 -10.79 -1.61 16.18
C VAL A 149 -10.45 -2.35 14.90
N VAL A 150 -9.17 -2.71 14.73
CA VAL A 150 -8.76 -3.70 13.71
C VAL A 150 -9.63 -4.94 13.89
N ASP A 151 -10.11 -5.51 12.79
CA ASP A 151 -10.80 -6.78 12.84
C ASP A 151 -9.88 -7.92 13.33
N GLU A 152 -10.48 -9.06 13.66
CA GLU A 152 -9.73 -10.21 14.17
C GLU A 152 -8.74 -10.77 13.14
N GLU A 153 -9.01 -10.61 11.84
CA GLU A 153 -8.13 -11.11 10.79
C GLU A 153 -6.83 -10.30 10.74
N GLY A 154 -6.92 -8.97 10.74
CA GLY A 154 -5.77 -8.06 10.84
C GLY A 154 -4.98 -8.27 12.13
N LYS A 155 -5.65 -8.50 13.27
CA LYS A 155 -4.98 -8.88 14.52
C LYS A 155 -4.23 -10.20 14.38
N ASN A 156 -4.83 -11.23 13.80
CA ASN A 156 -4.20 -12.55 13.65
C ASN A 156 -3.00 -12.53 12.69
N ILE A 157 -3.05 -11.70 11.64
CA ILE A 157 -1.91 -11.51 10.73
C ILE A 157 -0.69 -11.03 11.51
N VAL A 158 -0.89 -10.06 12.41
CA VAL A 158 0.16 -9.42 13.22
C VAL A 158 0.54 -10.23 14.46
N ASN A 159 -0.42 -10.88 15.13
CA ASN A 159 -0.16 -11.63 16.36
C ASN A 159 0.56 -12.97 16.10
N GLY A 160 0.63 -13.42 14.85
CA GLY A 160 1.41 -14.59 14.45
C GLY A 160 2.90 -14.29 14.20
N LEU A 161 3.37 -13.08 14.50
CA LEU A 161 4.75 -12.62 14.32
C LEU A 161 5.66 -13.00 15.48
#